data_AF-A0A850NXN9-F1
#
_entry.id   AF-A0A850NXN9-F1
#
_cell.length_a   1.000
_cell.length_b   1.000
_cell.length_c   1.000
_cell.angle_alpha   90.00
_cell.angle_beta   90.00
_cell.angle_gamma   90.00
#
_symmetry.space_group_name_H-M   'P 1'
#
loop_
_entity.id
_entity.type
_entity.pdbx_description
1 polymer ?
#
loop_
_entity_poly.entity_id
_entity_poly.type
_entity_poly.pdbx_seq_one_letter_code
_entity_poly.pdbx_strand_id
1 'polypeptide(L)'
;MPDHDVGERPLNGGQPEYPEEMQDQGREGSVNVTCDVDTTGKTSNCQVTSTQGGSAFARSAMDFVSTRRYTPRVHNGVPVESRHTFHITYRLGSE
;
A
#
# COMPACT_ATOMS: atom_id res chain seq x y z
N MET A 1 -6.87 21.00 -14.05
CA MET A 1 -5.99 19.95 -13.51
C MET A 1 -5.96 18.83 -14.56
N PRO A 2 -4.79 18.40 -15.07
CA PRO A 2 -4.71 17.21 -15.92
C PRO A 2 -5.04 15.95 -15.12
N ASP A 3 -5.47 14.89 -15.81
CA ASP A 3 -5.73 13.58 -15.22
C ASP A 3 -4.49 13.06 -14.48
N HIS A 4 -4.70 12.49 -13.30
CA HIS A 4 -3.64 11.85 -12.51
C HIS A 4 -4.15 10.53 -11.96
N ASP A 5 -3.29 9.53 -12.02
CA ASP A 5 -3.50 8.22 -11.40
C ASP A 5 -3.53 8.32 -9.87
N VAL A 6 -3.87 7.22 -9.20
CA VAL A 6 -3.83 7.19 -7.73
C VAL A 6 -2.42 7.57 -7.27
N GLY A 7 -2.35 8.49 -6.33
CA GLY A 7 -1.07 8.92 -5.76
C GLY A 7 -0.38 7.74 -5.07
N GLU A 8 0.79 7.35 -5.56
CA GLU A 8 1.60 6.24 -5.05
C GLU A 8 1.99 6.44 -3.57
N ARG A 9 1.99 7.70 -3.11
CA ARG A 9 2.34 8.08 -1.74
C ARG A 9 1.07 8.32 -0.91
N PRO A 10 0.95 7.71 0.27
CA PRO A 10 -0.14 8.01 1.18
C PRO A 10 -0.06 9.46 1.67
N LEU A 11 -1.21 10.13 1.73
CA LEU A 11 -1.36 11.51 2.17
C LEU A 11 -0.95 11.70 3.64
N ASN A 12 -1.18 10.67 4.47
CA ASN A 12 -0.81 10.68 5.89
C ASN A 12 0.64 10.23 6.15
N GLY A 13 1.44 9.98 5.10
CA GLY A 13 2.83 9.55 5.23
C GLY A 13 3.01 8.24 6.03
N GLY A 14 4.26 7.85 6.26
CA GLY A 14 4.65 6.68 7.05
C GLY A 14 5.07 5.46 6.23
N GLN A 15 5.64 4.48 6.93
CA GLN A 15 6.12 3.22 6.39
C GLN A 15 5.25 2.09 6.96
N PRO A 16 5.12 0.95 6.23
CA PRO A 16 4.44 -0.21 6.78
C PRO A 16 5.18 -0.69 8.03
N GLU A 17 4.40 -1.14 9.02
CA GLU A 17 4.97 -1.67 10.25
C GLU A 17 5.76 -2.95 9.95
N TYR A 18 7.02 -3.00 10.35
CA TYR A 18 7.81 -4.20 10.15
C TYR A 18 7.41 -5.24 11.21
N PRO A 19 6.96 -6.45 10.84
CA PRO A 19 6.62 -7.48 11.83
C PRO A 19 7.85 -7.83 12.68
N GLU A 20 7.77 -7.72 14.01
CA GLU A 20 8.89 -8.01 14.91
C GLU A 20 9.53 -9.38 14.65
N GLU A 21 8.71 -10.39 14.39
CA GLU A 21 9.17 -11.76 14.10
C GLU A 21 10.04 -11.85 12.84
N MET A 22 9.75 -11.03 11.83
CA MET A 22 10.56 -10.95 10.61
C MET A 22 11.78 -10.04 10.80
N GLN A 23 11.65 -9.02 11.65
CA GLN A 23 12.75 -8.11 11.99
C GLN A 23 13.83 -8.86 12.76
N ASP A 24 13.43 -9.66 13.76
CA ASP A 24 14.31 -10.53 14.55
C ASP A 24 15.00 -11.58 13.67
N GLN A 25 14.28 -12.13 12.69
CA GLN A 25 14.84 -13.08 11.71
C GLN A 25 15.69 -12.42 10.62
N GLY A 26 15.77 -11.08 10.56
CA GLY A 26 16.53 -10.40 9.52
C GLY A 26 15.99 -10.64 8.09
N ARG A 27 14.68 -10.87 7.92
CA ARG A 27 14.10 -11.33 6.65
C ARG A 27 13.46 -10.23 5.84
N GLU A 28 14.07 -9.81 4.75
CA GLU A 28 13.45 -8.84 3.85
C GLU A 28 12.32 -9.42 3.00
N GLY A 29 11.44 -8.55 2.49
CA GLY A 29 10.27 -8.97 1.75
C GLY A 29 9.65 -7.87 0.90
N SER A 30 8.73 -8.27 0.03
CA SER A 30 7.97 -7.35 -0.82
C SER A 30 6.55 -7.86 -0.99
N VAL A 31 5.59 -6.96 -0.99
CA VAL A 31 4.16 -7.30 -1.07
C VAL A 31 3.51 -6.40 -2.09
N ASN A 32 2.74 -7.00 -2.99
CA ASN A 32 1.86 -6.31 -3.90
C ASN A 32 0.43 -6.45 -3.40
N VAL A 33 -0.20 -5.33 -3.08
CA VAL A 33 -1.60 -5.28 -2.65
C VAL A 33 -2.38 -4.47 -3.66
N THR A 34 -3.39 -5.08 -4.25
CA THR A 34 -4.31 -4.40 -5.16
C THR A 34 -5.56 -4.01 -4.38
N CYS A 35 -5.87 -2.72 -4.33
CA CYS A 35 -7.07 -2.20 -3.69
C CYS A 35 -7.83 -1.27 -4.64
N ASP A 36 -9.13 -1.14 -4.43
CA ASP A 36 -9.94 -0.12 -5.07
C ASP A 36 -9.87 1.17 -4.23
N VAL A 37 -9.45 2.29 -4.82
CA VAL A 37 -9.37 3.59 -4.14
C VAL A 37 -10.62 4.38 -4.50
N ASP A 38 -11.43 4.69 -3.49
CA ASP A 38 -12.63 5.50 -3.60
C ASP A 38 -12.32 6.97 -3.83
N THR A 39 -13.30 7.74 -4.30
CA THR A 39 -13.21 9.21 -4.52
C THR A 39 -12.83 10.03 -3.28
N THR A 40 -12.95 9.43 -2.09
CA THR A 40 -12.56 10.03 -0.80
C THR A 40 -11.11 9.75 -0.40
N GLY A 41 -10.41 8.90 -1.16
CA GLY A 41 -9.05 8.43 -0.90
C GLY A 41 -8.95 7.23 0.03
N LYS A 42 -10.07 6.56 0.35
CA LYS A 42 -10.08 5.31 1.12
C LYS A 42 -9.85 4.12 0.21
N THR A 43 -9.15 3.11 0.69
CA THR A 43 -8.98 1.83 0.01
C THR A 43 -10.04 0.83 0.46
N SER A 44 -10.66 0.17 -0.50
CA SER A 44 -11.68 -0.87 -0.36
C SER A 44 -11.28 -2.10 -1.20
N ASN A 45 -11.86 -3.27 -0.93
CA ASN A 45 -11.58 -4.53 -1.64
C ASN A 45 -10.08 -4.85 -1.81
N CYS A 46 -9.27 -4.57 -0.79
CA CYS A 46 -7.84 -4.86 -0.81
C CYS A 46 -7.56 -6.37 -0.87
N GLN A 47 -6.77 -6.77 -1.86
CA GLN A 47 -6.34 -8.14 -2.03
C GLN A 47 -4.85 -8.22 -2.34
N VAL A 48 -4.17 -9.12 -1.63
CA VAL A 48 -2.75 -9.38 -1.85
C VAL A 48 -2.60 -10.22 -3.11
N THR A 49 -1.91 -9.67 -4.11
CA THR A 49 -1.65 -10.36 -5.39
C THR A 49 -0.30 -11.06 -5.39
N SER A 50 0.67 -10.57 -4.62
CA SER A 50 1.97 -11.21 -4.49
C SER A 50 2.63 -10.88 -3.16
N THR A 51 3.33 -11.86 -2.60
CA THR A 51 4.06 -11.77 -1.32
C THR A 51 5.38 -12.49 -1.42
N GLN A 52 6.45 -11.79 -1.10
CA GLN A 52 7.81 -12.30 -0.96
C GLN A 52 8.27 -12.07 0.47
N GLY A 53 9.09 -12.98 0.99
CA GLY A 53 9.62 -12.89 2.35
C GLY A 53 8.74 -13.53 3.42
N GLY A 54 7.43 -13.67 3.21
CA GLY A 54 6.52 -14.39 4.11
C GLY A 54 5.11 -13.81 4.19
N SER A 55 4.15 -14.58 4.71
CA SER A 55 2.75 -14.15 4.89
C SER A 55 2.58 -13.09 5.98
N ALA A 56 3.53 -12.95 6.91
CA ALA A 56 3.53 -11.90 7.93
C ALA A 56 3.59 -10.49 7.29
N PHE A 57 4.39 -10.34 6.22
CA PHE A 57 4.44 -9.10 5.45
C PHE A 57 3.12 -8.77 4.76
N ALA A 58 2.41 -9.79 4.29
CA ALA A 58 1.09 -9.63 3.66
C ALA A 58 0.12 -8.93 4.61
N ARG A 59 0.05 -9.41 5.86
CA ARG A 59 -0.86 -8.89 6.88
C ARG A 59 -0.51 -7.45 7.24
N SER A 60 0.77 -7.17 7.51
CA SER A 60 1.20 -5.80 7.80
C SER A 60 0.96 -4.86 6.61
N ALA A 61 1.23 -5.30 5.38
CA ALA A 61 1.01 -4.51 4.18
C ALA A 61 -0.47 -4.16 4.00
N MET A 62 -1.37 -5.14 4.20
CA MET A 62 -2.81 -4.92 4.16
C MET A 62 -3.29 -3.94 5.24
N ASP A 63 -2.79 -4.06 6.46
CA ASP A 63 -3.14 -3.15 7.55
C ASP A 63 -2.66 -1.72 7.25
N PHE A 64 -1.43 -1.59 6.74
CA PHE A 64 -0.86 -0.32 6.34
C PHE A 64 -1.68 0.37 5.25
N VAL A 65 -2.07 -0.33 4.17
CA VAL A 65 -2.91 0.27 3.12
C VAL A 65 -4.30 0.62 3.64
N SER A 66 -4.89 -0.22 4.49
CA SER A 66 -6.24 -0.02 5.06
C SER A 66 -6.31 1.18 6.01
N THR A 67 -5.24 1.44 6.76
CA THR A 67 -5.14 2.57 7.70
C THR A 67 -4.72 3.87 7.04
N ARG A 68 -4.20 3.82 5.81
CA ARG A 68 -3.75 5.01 5.06
C ARG A 68 -4.85 5.61 4.20
N ARG A 69 -4.57 6.84 3.77
CA ARG A 69 -5.42 7.60 2.86
C ARG A 69 -4.59 8.00 1.64
N TYR A 70 -5.14 7.76 0.46
CA TYR A 70 -4.47 7.94 -0.81
C TYR A 70 -5.13 9.02 -1.64
N THR A 71 -4.40 9.59 -2.59
CA THR A 71 -5.00 10.50 -3.55
C THR A 71 -5.81 9.67 -4.56
N PRO A 72 -7.13 9.88 -4.67
CA PRO A 72 -7.94 9.17 -5.66
C PRO A 72 -7.50 9.54 -7.07
N ARG A 73 -7.79 8.66 -8.03
CA ARG A 73 -7.62 9.00 -9.45
C ARG A 73 -8.55 10.16 -9.78
N VAL A 74 -8.04 11.16 -10.47
CA VAL A 74 -8.84 12.27 -10.97
C VAL A 74 -8.95 12.12 -12.48
N HIS A 75 -10.17 11.99 -12.98
CA HIS A 75 -10.47 11.94 -14.40
C HIS A 75 -11.35 13.12 -14.80
N ASN A 76 -10.91 13.92 -15.78
CA ASN A 76 -11.62 15.15 -16.18
C ASN A 76 -11.91 16.12 -15.01
N GLY A 77 -11.04 16.18 -14.02
CA GLY A 77 -11.22 17.04 -12.83
C GLY A 77 -12.18 16.48 -11.78
N VAL A 78 -12.73 15.29 -11.98
CA VAL A 78 -13.62 14.59 -11.04
C VAL A 78 -12.87 13.41 -10.42
N PRO A 79 -12.86 13.26 -9.08
CA PRO A 79 -12.32 12.06 -8.45
C PRO A 79 -13.19 10.85 -8.82
N VAL A 80 -12.56 9.79 -9.31
CA VAL A 80 -13.21 8.54 -9.72
C VAL A 80 -12.63 7.38 -8.92
N GLU A 81 -13.49 6.39 -8.65
CA GLU A 81 -13.03 5.13 -8.07
C GLU A 81 -12.09 4.42 -9.04
N SER A 82 -10.98 3.86 -8.54
CA SER A 82 -9.99 3.21 -9.39
C SER A 82 -9.20 2.15 -8.65
N ARG A 83 -8.97 1.03 -9.33
CA ARG A 83 -8.11 -0.04 -8.83
C ARG A 83 -6.65 0.34 -8.95
N HIS A 84 -5.90 0.22 -7.86
CA HIS A 84 -4.49 0.51 -7.81
C HIS A 84 -3.71 -0.61 -7.09
N THR A 85 -2.51 -0.89 -7.58
CA THR A 85 -1.61 -1.88 -6.99
C THR A 85 -0.49 -1.18 -6.24
N PHE A 86 -0.51 -1.30 -4.92
CA PHE A 86 0.52 -0.80 -4.02
C PHE A 86 1.65 -1.81 -3.90
N HIS A 87 2.86 -1.40 -4.29
CA HIS A 87 4.06 -2.19 -4.10
C HIS A 87 4.78 -1.74 -2.83
N ILE A 88 4.79 -2.61 -1.83
CA ILE A 88 5.37 -2.35 -0.52
C ILE A 88 6.61 -3.20 -0.38
N THR A 89 7.76 -2.56 -0.12
CA THR A 89 9.03 -3.26 0.11
C THR A 89 9.46 -3.10 1.56
N TYR A 90 9.75 -4.22 2.21
CA TYR A 90 10.29 -4.32 3.55
C TYR A 90 11.79 -4.57 3.43
N ARG A 91 12.59 -3.57 3.80
CA ARG A 91 14.04 -3.69 3.89
C ARG A 91 14.46 -3.55 5.34
N LEU A 92 15.38 -4.41 5.76
CA LEU A 92 16.08 -4.20 7.01
C LEU A 92 17.23 -3.26 6.68
N GLY A 93 17.09 -2.00 7.10
CA GLY A 93 18.23 -1.10 7.12
C GLY A 93 19.28 -1.71 8.04
N SER A 94 20.34 -2.26 7.46
CA SER A 94 21.59 -2.47 8.17
C SER A 94 22.18 -1.09 8.42
N GLU A 95 21.86 -0.47 9.55
CA GLU A 95 22.68 0.59 10.15
C GLU A 95 23.59 -0.02 11.22
#